data_AF-B6JZR6-F1
#
_entry.id   AF-B6JZR6-F1
#
_cell.length_a   1.000
_cell.length_b   1.000
_cell.length_c   1.000
_cell.angle_alpha   90.00
_cell.angle_beta   90.00
_cell.angle_gamma   90.00
#
_symmetry.space_group_name_H-M   'P 1'
#
loop_
_entity.id
_entity.type
_entity.pdbx_description
1 polymer ?
#
loop_
_entity_poly.entity_id
_entity_poly.type
_entity_poly.pdbx_seq_one_letter_code
_entity_poly.pdbx_strand_id
1 'polypeptide(L)'
;MSMPHYKVHKYVSNAYSGDYDSLLNDIVKSDYDSPSGGEGQVTLSSLSGLSTLSSLTKRDAEPYFKELDMFSFDNYEKLTKVKSMLAHAQSNEMLGDALYLYNFMDRNGHSKSITLNDSSEFVTETCKLLSSYGLNSTDILVSTASSPFLVDFYKNFDISVCDAKHQMKRETMECNQSHSTDSASCTILYHTLGGFGTSPINPRSWCVGVCCISWSAPVQFSAGWAQDKLKSCIDRCIPPTGSCQIRDTVYGSTHFSFCVSNRGSGCS
;
A
#
# COMPACT_ATOMS: atom_id res chain seq x y z
N MET A 1 25.84 39.09 -8.56
CA MET A 1 24.61 38.27 -8.38
C MET A 1 24.76 37.53 -7.08
N SER A 2 24.05 37.96 -6.03
CA SER A 2 24.12 37.39 -4.69
C SER A 2 23.00 36.37 -4.52
N MET A 3 23.34 35.14 -4.12
CA MET A 3 22.36 34.12 -3.75
C MET A 3 21.67 34.49 -2.42
N PRO A 4 20.38 34.16 -2.23
CA PRO A 4 19.73 34.38 -0.95
C PRO A 4 20.10 33.26 0.03
N HIS A 5 20.65 33.67 1.18
CA HIS A 5 20.79 32.83 2.37
C HIS A 5 19.40 32.51 2.94
N TYR A 6 19.01 31.24 2.94
CA TYR A 6 17.88 30.78 3.74
C TYR A 6 18.29 30.73 5.22
N LYS A 7 17.75 31.67 6.02
CA LYS A 7 17.76 31.59 7.48
C LYS A 7 16.73 30.56 7.92
N VAL A 8 17.18 29.45 8.48
CA VAL A 8 16.33 28.53 9.25
C VAL A 8 15.96 29.25 10.55
N HIS A 9 14.70 29.65 10.68
CA HIS A 9 14.18 30.18 11.93
C HIS A 9 14.02 29.04 12.93
N LYS A 10 14.99 28.94 13.85
CA LYS A 10 14.96 28.03 14.99
C LYS A 10 14.41 28.78 16.21
N TYR A 11 13.11 28.71 16.45
CA TYR A 11 12.42 29.02 17.73
C TYR A 11 11.04 28.34 17.66
N VAL A 12 10.57 27.54 18.63
CA VAL A 12 10.44 27.79 20.07
C VAL A 12 10.48 26.46 20.84
N SER A 13 11.29 26.37 21.91
CA SER A 13 11.18 25.33 22.94
C SER A 13 10.07 25.68 23.93
N ASN A 14 9.19 24.75 24.28
CA ASN A 14 8.43 24.85 25.54
C ASN A 14 7.87 23.47 25.98
N ALA A 15 8.52 22.86 26.96
CA ALA A 15 8.09 21.76 27.84
C ALA A 15 7.60 20.41 27.25
N TYR A 16 6.98 20.37 26.06
CA TYR A 16 6.44 19.15 25.45
C TYR A 16 7.46 18.33 24.66
N SER A 17 8.54 18.96 24.18
CA SER A 17 9.52 18.28 23.30
C SER A 17 10.31 17.19 24.02
N GLY A 18 10.65 17.40 25.30
CA GLY A 18 11.39 16.40 26.09
C GLY A 18 10.57 15.15 26.40
N ASP A 19 9.26 15.31 26.63
CA ASP A 19 8.33 14.20 26.85
C ASP A 19 8.01 13.47 25.54
N TYR A 20 7.84 14.22 24.43
CA TYR A 20 7.63 13.65 23.10
C TYR A 20 8.80 12.77 22.65
N ASP A 21 10.03 13.30 22.65
CA ASP A 21 11.20 12.58 22.15
C ASP A 21 11.51 11.36 23.04
N SER A 22 11.36 11.49 24.36
CA SER A 22 11.54 10.35 25.28
C SER A 22 10.50 9.26 25.00
N LEU A 23 9.22 9.63 24.93
CA LEU A 23 8.14 8.68 24.69
C LEU A 23 8.25 8.02 23.31
N LEU A 24 8.61 8.78 22.27
CA LEU A 24 8.84 8.23 20.93
C LEU A 24 9.96 7.19 20.96
N ASN A 25 11.06 7.49 21.65
CA ASN A 25 12.18 6.54 21.78
C ASN A 25 11.78 5.27 22.53
N ASP A 26 10.96 5.37 23.57
CA ASP A 26 10.46 4.21 24.31
C ASP A 26 9.54 3.34 23.44
N ILE A 27 8.69 3.95 22.60
CA ILE A 27 7.84 3.24 21.64
C ILE A 27 8.70 2.57 20.56
N VAL A 28 9.69 3.27 20.01
CA VAL A 28 10.56 2.77 18.94
C VAL A 28 11.42 1.59 19.40
N LYS A 29 11.85 1.58 20.66
CA LYS A 29 12.62 0.48 21.26
C LYS A 29 11.81 -0.74 21.67
N SER A 30 10.49 -0.72 21.45
CA SER A 30 9.57 -1.75 21.97
C SER A 30 9.48 -1.81 23.50
N ASP A 31 9.99 -0.80 24.21
CA ASP A 31 9.85 -0.70 25.68
C ASP A 31 8.39 -0.39 26.09
N TYR A 32 7.56 0.00 25.11
CA TYR A 32 6.15 0.34 25.26
C TYR A 32 5.16 -0.76 24.84
N ASP A 33 5.59 -2.03 24.76
CA ASP A 33 4.77 -3.15 24.25
C ASP A 33 3.77 -3.75 25.23
N SER A 34 3.90 -3.46 26.53
CA SER A 34 2.96 -3.98 27.54
C SER A 34 1.58 -3.34 27.39
N PRO A 35 0.48 -4.04 27.71
CA PRO A 35 -0.84 -3.43 27.74
C PRO A 35 -0.85 -2.17 28.61
N SER A 36 -1.40 -1.08 28.08
CA SER A 36 -1.51 0.18 28.84
C SER A 36 -2.77 0.25 29.69
N GLY A 37 -3.72 -0.66 29.46
CA GLY A 37 -5.04 -0.61 30.07
C GLY A 37 -6.01 0.34 29.35
N GLY A 38 -7.24 0.34 29.85
CA GLY A 38 -8.39 1.03 29.29
C GLY A 38 -9.00 0.31 28.09
N GLU A 39 -10.30 0.52 27.89
CA GLU A 39 -11.03 0.11 26.69
C GLU A 39 -11.70 1.32 26.04
N GLY A 40 -11.75 1.35 24.70
CA GLY A 40 -12.43 2.42 24.00
C GLY A 40 -12.11 2.50 22.52
N GLN A 41 -12.85 3.37 21.84
CA GLN A 41 -12.68 3.67 20.43
C GLN A 41 -11.66 4.79 20.25
N VAL A 42 -10.68 4.57 19.37
CA VAL A 42 -9.68 5.56 18.96
C VAL A 42 -9.86 5.80 17.47
N THR A 43 -10.22 7.04 17.13
CA THR A 43 -10.34 7.50 15.75
C THR A 43 -9.20 8.42 15.38
N LEU A 44 -8.65 8.25 14.18
CA LEU A 44 -7.66 9.13 13.56
C LEU A 44 -8.20 9.58 12.20
N SER A 45 -8.35 10.88 12.02
CA SER A 45 -8.67 11.46 10.70
C SER A 45 -7.47 11.36 9.76
N SER A 46 -7.73 11.36 8.45
CA SER A 46 -6.66 11.33 7.44
C SER A 46 -5.65 12.45 7.66
N LEU A 47 -4.36 12.15 7.52
CA LEU A 47 -3.28 13.14 7.66
C LEU A 47 -3.19 14.01 6.40
N SER A 48 -4.23 14.80 6.16
CA SER A 48 -4.38 15.69 4.99
C SER A 48 -3.63 17.03 5.13
N GLY A 49 -3.02 17.29 6.29
CA GLY A 49 -2.40 18.59 6.62
C GLY A 49 -0.87 18.66 6.50
N LEU A 50 -0.18 17.57 6.13
CA LEU A 50 1.26 17.62 5.88
C LEU A 50 1.50 18.31 4.54
N SER A 51 1.95 19.58 4.56
CA SER A 51 2.24 20.36 3.35
C SER A 51 3.26 19.66 2.45
N THR A 52 4.21 18.95 3.08
CA THR A 52 5.16 18.07 2.44
C THR A 52 4.49 17.05 1.52
N LEU A 53 3.40 16.42 1.97
CA LEU A 53 2.68 15.39 1.22
C LEU A 53 1.80 15.98 0.11
N SER A 54 1.21 17.16 0.32
CA SER A 54 0.36 17.80 -0.69
C SER A 54 1.15 18.27 -1.92
N SER A 55 2.46 18.48 -1.78
CA SER A 55 3.38 18.74 -2.90
C SER A 55 3.82 17.49 -3.67
N LEU A 56 3.63 16.30 -3.08
CA LEU A 56 4.13 15.02 -3.57
C LEU A 56 3.04 14.10 -4.13
N THR A 57 1.76 14.41 -3.92
CA THR A 57 0.66 13.54 -4.35
C THR A 57 0.50 13.51 -5.87
N LYS A 58 0.49 12.29 -6.43
CA LYS A 58 -0.15 12.04 -7.73
C LYS A 58 -1.66 12.25 -7.56
N ARG A 59 -2.27 13.08 -8.42
CA ARG A 59 -3.68 13.53 -8.31
C ARG A 59 -4.73 12.42 -8.13
N ASP A 60 -4.42 11.17 -8.51
CA ASP A 60 -5.35 10.05 -8.50
C ASP A 60 -4.88 8.83 -7.66
N ALA A 61 -3.84 8.99 -6.83
CA ALA A 61 -3.36 7.91 -5.96
C ALA A 61 -4.13 7.89 -4.62
N GLU A 62 -4.48 6.69 -4.13
CA GLU A 62 -5.06 6.53 -2.80
C GLU A 62 -4.07 7.06 -1.73
N PRO A 63 -4.51 7.88 -0.76
CA PRO A 63 -3.62 8.41 0.25
C PRO A 63 -3.07 7.27 1.12
N TYR A 64 -1.77 7.33 1.43
CA TYR A 64 -1.13 6.36 2.32
C TYR A 64 -1.71 6.45 3.74
N PHE A 65 -1.83 7.67 4.27
CA PHE A 65 -2.42 7.93 5.58
C PHE A 65 -3.94 7.97 5.48
N LYS A 66 -4.57 6.85 5.81
CA LYS A 66 -6.02 6.67 5.79
C LYS A 66 -6.62 7.04 7.14
N GLU A 67 -7.93 7.21 7.16
CA GLU A 67 -8.65 7.28 8.42
C GLU A 67 -8.53 5.93 9.14
N LEU A 68 -8.24 5.98 10.44
CA LEU A 68 -8.25 4.81 11.31
C LEU A 68 -9.43 4.91 12.25
N ASP A 69 -10.21 3.85 12.33
CA ASP A 69 -11.24 3.69 13.34
C ASP A 69 -11.08 2.32 13.99
N MET A 70 -10.65 2.30 15.25
CA MET A 70 -10.33 1.07 15.97
C MET A 70 -10.91 1.08 17.38
N PHE A 71 -11.38 -0.07 17.83
CA PHE A 71 -11.74 -0.31 19.21
C PHE A 71 -10.62 -1.12 19.88
N SER A 72 -10.02 -0.58 20.93
CA SER A 72 -8.94 -1.23 21.67
C SER A 72 -9.44 -1.67 23.05
N PHE A 73 -9.10 -2.89 23.46
CA PHE A 73 -9.49 -3.46 24.75
C PHE A 73 -8.44 -3.29 25.85
N ASP A 74 -7.18 -3.10 25.46
CA ASP A 74 -6.03 -3.21 26.37
C ASP A 74 -4.94 -2.15 26.10
N ASN A 75 -5.06 -1.39 25.00
CA ASN A 75 -4.09 -0.38 24.58
C ASN A 75 -4.73 1.01 24.39
N TYR A 76 -5.95 1.25 24.87
CA TYR A 76 -6.68 2.51 24.66
C TYR A 76 -5.90 3.75 25.14
N GLU A 77 -5.35 3.71 26.35
CA GLU A 77 -4.62 4.85 26.91
C GLU A 77 -3.35 5.17 26.10
N LYS A 78 -2.59 4.12 25.72
CA LYS A 78 -1.41 4.24 24.85
C LYS A 78 -1.78 4.82 23.50
N LEU A 79 -2.81 4.29 22.85
CA LEU A 79 -3.25 4.77 21.54
C LEU A 79 -3.75 6.21 21.59
N THR A 80 -4.34 6.65 22.70
CA THR A 80 -4.72 8.06 22.91
C THR A 80 -3.51 8.98 23.00
N LYS A 81 -2.43 8.53 23.67
CA LYS A 81 -1.15 9.26 23.71
C LYS A 81 -0.50 9.32 22.34
N VAL A 82 -0.42 8.19 21.64
CA VAL A 82 0.15 8.09 20.29
C VAL A 82 -0.63 8.96 19.30
N LYS A 83 -1.97 8.98 19.38
CA LYS A 83 -2.81 9.90 18.60
C LYS A 83 -2.41 11.36 18.79
N SER A 84 -2.15 11.76 20.04
CA SER A 84 -1.71 13.12 20.37
C SER A 84 -0.31 13.40 19.82
N MET A 85 0.60 12.43 19.90
CA MET A 85 1.94 12.51 19.29
C MET A 85 1.87 12.63 17.77
N LEU A 86 0.97 11.88 17.12
CA LEU A 86 0.82 11.93 15.67
C LEU A 86 0.26 13.29 15.22
N ALA A 87 -0.69 13.87 15.96
CA ALA A 87 -1.16 15.24 15.72
C ALA A 87 -0.01 16.27 15.89
N HIS A 88 0.86 16.07 16.89
CA HIS A 88 2.05 16.90 17.06
C HIS A 88 3.00 16.77 15.87
N ALA A 89 3.33 15.55 15.44
CA ALA A 89 4.18 15.29 14.28
C ALA A 89 3.60 15.93 13.01
N GLN A 90 2.29 15.80 12.79
CA GLN A 90 1.60 16.40 11.65
C GLN A 90 1.72 17.94 11.66
N SER A 91 1.46 18.58 12.81
CA SER A 91 1.51 20.05 12.93
C SER A 91 2.92 20.64 12.80
N ASN A 92 3.97 19.83 13.00
CA ASN A 92 5.37 20.22 12.90
C ASN A 92 6.07 19.65 11.65
N GLU A 93 5.30 19.12 10.69
CA GLU A 93 5.81 18.56 9.43
C GLU A 93 6.82 17.41 9.60
N MET A 94 6.68 16.65 10.69
CA MET A 94 7.58 15.56 11.09
C MET A 94 7.20 14.24 10.39
N LEU A 95 7.37 14.17 9.06
CA LEU A 95 6.92 13.03 8.26
C LEU A 95 7.55 11.69 8.68
N GLY A 96 8.83 11.69 9.05
CA GLY A 96 9.51 10.49 9.56
C GLY A 96 8.84 9.92 10.80
N ASP A 97 8.56 10.77 11.80
CA ASP A 97 7.88 10.33 13.02
C ASP A 97 6.42 9.96 12.76
N ALA A 98 5.73 10.73 11.90
CA ALA A 98 4.35 10.46 11.52
C ALA A 98 4.18 9.09 10.86
N LEU A 99 5.12 8.67 10.00
CA LEU A 99 5.12 7.34 9.39
C LEU A 99 5.18 6.24 10.46
N TYR A 100 6.08 6.34 11.43
CA TYR A 100 6.22 5.33 12.49
C TYR A 100 4.99 5.30 13.41
N LEU A 101 4.56 6.46 13.91
CA LEU A 101 3.44 6.58 14.83
C LEU A 101 2.12 6.12 14.20
N TYR A 102 1.88 6.43 12.93
CA TYR A 102 0.70 5.95 12.20
C TYR A 102 0.67 4.41 12.14
N ASN A 103 1.78 3.77 11.75
CA ASN A 103 1.85 2.32 11.65
C ASN A 103 1.78 1.64 13.02
N PHE A 104 2.28 2.29 14.08
CA PHE A 104 2.09 1.81 15.45
C PHE A 104 0.62 1.82 15.87
N MET A 105 -0.12 2.87 15.50
CA MET A 105 -1.57 2.91 15.71
C MET A 105 -2.30 1.84 14.90
N ASP A 106 -2.02 1.71 13.60
CA ASP A 106 -2.64 0.70 12.70
C ASP A 106 -2.43 -0.75 13.19
N ARG A 107 -1.43 -0.97 14.05
CA ARG A 107 -1.15 -2.26 14.70
C ARG A 107 -1.60 -2.31 16.16
N ASN A 108 -2.57 -1.49 16.55
CA ASN A 108 -3.17 -1.43 17.90
C ASN A 108 -2.12 -1.23 19.01
N GLY A 109 -1.02 -0.53 18.72
CA GLY A 109 0.03 -0.23 19.70
C GLY A 109 0.97 -1.40 20.00
N HIS A 110 1.05 -2.39 19.11
CA HIS A 110 2.04 -3.46 19.17
C HIS A 110 3.25 -3.14 18.28
N SER A 111 4.43 -3.00 18.87
CA SER A 111 5.65 -2.64 18.12
C SER A 111 6.31 -3.84 17.43
N LYS A 112 6.00 -5.08 17.84
CA LYS A 112 6.62 -6.29 17.29
C LYS A 112 6.54 -6.40 15.77
N SER A 113 5.41 -6.00 15.18
CA SER A 113 5.22 -6.01 13.72
C SER A 113 6.00 -4.91 13.01
N ILE A 114 6.28 -3.79 13.69
CA ILE A 114 6.92 -2.60 13.11
C ILE A 114 8.34 -2.33 13.64
N THR A 115 9.04 -3.37 14.09
CA THR A 115 10.43 -3.28 14.55
C THR A 115 11.36 -2.66 13.50
N LEU A 116 12.41 -1.95 13.93
CA LEU A 116 13.36 -1.30 13.02
C LEU A 116 14.44 -2.27 12.52
N ASN A 117 14.05 -3.28 11.76
CA ASN A 117 14.96 -4.22 11.11
C ASN A 117 14.53 -4.53 9.67
N ASP A 118 15.46 -5.06 8.87
CA ASP A 118 15.26 -5.30 7.43
C ASP A 118 14.14 -6.31 7.11
N SER A 119 13.71 -7.09 8.08
CA SER A 119 12.67 -8.12 7.93
C SER A 119 11.28 -7.70 8.40
N SER A 120 11.15 -6.52 9.02
CA SER A 120 9.89 -6.11 9.63
C SER A 120 8.85 -5.64 8.62
N GLU A 121 7.60 -5.55 9.08
CA GLU A 121 6.53 -4.94 8.31
C GLU A 121 6.80 -3.44 8.08
N PHE A 122 7.56 -2.79 8.97
CA PHE A 122 7.88 -1.37 8.84
C PHE A 122 8.69 -1.05 7.57
N VAL A 123 9.50 -1.99 7.10
CA VAL A 123 10.18 -1.87 5.80
C VAL A 123 9.15 -1.82 4.66
N THR A 124 8.16 -2.72 4.68
CA THR A 124 7.09 -2.77 3.69
C THR A 124 6.29 -1.47 3.69
N GLU A 125 5.99 -0.95 4.88
CA GLU A 125 5.24 0.30 5.06
C GLU A 125 6.03 1.53 4.60
N THR A 126 7.33 1.56 4.88
CA THR A 126 8.23 2.58 4.32
C THR A 126 8.22 2.55 2.80
N CYS A 127 8.34 1.36 2.19
CA CYS A 127 8.27 1.23 0.74
C CYS A 127 6.92 1.64 0.13
N LYS A 128 5.81 1.33 0.80
CA LYS A 128 4.47 1.77 0.39
C LYS A 128 4.38 3.30 0.41
N LEU A 129 4.82 3.95 1.48
CA LEU A 129 4.87 5.42 1.55
C LEU A 129 5.66 6.00 0.39
N LEU A 130 6.90 5.54 0.19
CA LEU A 130 7.77 6.05 -0.88
C LEU A 130 7.11 5.92 -2.25
N SER A 131 6.52 4.76 -2.55
CA SER A 131 5.82 4.51 -3.82
C SER A 131 4.58 5.39 -4.00
N SER A 132 3.75 5.54 -2.96
CA SER A 132 2.53 6.36 -2.99
C SER A 132 2.82 7.83 -3.31
N TYR A 133 3.98 8.33 -2.88
CA TYR A 133 4.40 9.72 -3.08
C TYR A 133 5.50 9.89 -4.14
N GLY A 134 5.86 8.83 -4.88
CA GLY A 134 6.87 8.88 -5.93
C GLY A 134 8.27 9.26 -5.46
N LEU A 135 8.60 8.95 -4.21
CA LEU A 135 9.89 9.22 -3.59
C LEU A 135 10.88 8.11 -3.94
N ASN A 136 12.10 8.50 -4.29
CA ASN A 136 13.21 7.59 -4.61
C ASN A 136 14.30 7.59 -3.53
N SER A 137 14.09 8.29 -2.41
CA SER A 137 14.99 8.29 -1.25
C SER A 137 14.22 8.46 0.06
N THR A 138 14.86 8.12 1.17
CA THR A 138 14.35 8.31 2.54
C THR A 138 14.79 9.65 3.14
N ASP A 139 15.44 10.54 2.39
CA ASP A 139 16.05 11.78 2.92
C ASP A 139 15.04 12.66 3.66
N ILE A 140 13.81 12.72 3.15
CA ILE A 140 12.76 13.50 3.79
C ILE A 140 12.35 12.91 5.14
N LEU A 141 12.32 11.58 5.26
CA LEU A 141 12.05 10.88 6.51
C LEU A 141 13.20 11.09 7.51
N VAL A 142 14.46 11.03 7.04
CA VAL A 142 15.65 11.32 7.85
C VAL A 142 15.61 12.74 8.39
N SER A 143 15.29 13.72 7.54
CA SER A 143 15.32 15.15 7.89
C SER A 143 14.19 15.60 8.83
N THR A 144 13.15 14.78 8.98
CA THR A 144 11.94 15.11 9.73
C THR A 144 11.66 14.17 10.90
N ALA A 145 12.52 13.18 11.14
CA ALA A 145 12.44 12.31 12.32
C ALA A 145 13.18 12.93 13.51
N SER A 146 12.59 12.87 14.71
CA SER A 146 13.27 13.31 15.94
C SER A 146 13.99 12.17 16.67
N SER A 147 13.53 10.93 16.51
CA SER A 147 14.16 9.77 17.15
C SER A 147 15.48 9.39 16.46
N PRO A 148 16.61 9.29 17.18
CA PRO A 148 17.87 8.82 16.60
C PRO A 148 17.75 7.41 16.00
N PHE A 149 16.90 6.55 16.56
CA PHE A 149 16.67 5.19 16.04
C PHE A 149 15.96 5.22 14.68
N LEU A 150 14.96 6.09 14.52
CA LEU A 150 14.28 6.28 13.23
C LEU A 150 15.23 6.92 12.22
N VAL A 151 15.99 7.93 12.62
CA VAL A 151 17.02 8.57 11.78
C VAL A 151 18.02 7.53 11.28
N ASP A 152 18.53 6.68 12.16
CA ASP A 152 19.50 5.63 11.80
C ASP A 152 18.87 4.57 10.89
N PHE A 153 17.63 4.16 11.16
CA PHE A 153 16.89 3.25 10.28
C PHE A 153 16.73 3.85 8.88
N TYR A 154 16.24 5.08 8.75
CA TYR A 154 16.00 5.71 7.45
C TYR A 154 17.30 5.99 6.68
N LYS A 155 18.39 6.38 7.35
CA LYS A 155 19.69 6.59 6.71
C LYS A 155 20.28 5.32 6.13
N ASN A 156 20.08 4.19 6.81
CA ASN A 156 20.61 2.89 6.40
C ASN A 156 19.59 2.07 5.58
N PHE A 157 18.43 2.65 5.27
CA PHE A 157 17.37 1.98 4.54
C PHE A 157 17.78 1.73 3.09
N ASP A 158 17.92 0.46 2.73
CA ASP A 158 18.23 0.06 1.35
C ASP A 158 16.98 0.18 0.47
N ILE A 159 16.88 1.27 -0.29
CA ILE A 159 15.74 1.54 -1.20
C ILE A 159 15.58 0.44 -2.25
N SER A 160 16.63 -0.31 -2.61
CA SER A 160 16.52 -1.42 -3.56
C SER A 160 15.62 -2.55 -3.03
N VAL A 161 15.45 -2.66 -1.70
CA VAL A 161 14.47 -3.59 -1.11
C VAL A 161 13.05 -3.18 -1.40
N CYS A 162 12.78 -1.92 -1.73
CA CYS A 162 11.47 -1.50 -2.19
C CYS A 162 11.17 -2.00 -3.59
N ASP A 163 12.16 -2.15 -4.47
CA ASP A 163 11.95 -2.80 -5.76
C ASP A 163 11.80 -4.33 -5.60
N ALA A 164 12.53 -4.92 -4.65
CA ALA A 164 12.45 -6.36 -4.36
C ALA A 164 11.20 -6.77 -3.57
N LYS A 165 10.68 -5.91 -2.67
CA LYS A 165 9.48 -6.13 -1.85
C LYS A 165 8.21 -5.47 -2.40
N HIS A 166 8.31 -4.53 -3.35
CA HIS A 166 7.23 -4.25 -4.33
C HIS A 166 7.16 -5.31 -5.43
N GLN A 167 7.85 -6.44 -5.26
CA GLN A 167 7.21 -7.72 -5.51
C GLN A 167 6.33 -8.12 -4.31
N MET A 168 5.29 -7.34 -4.00
CA MET A 168 3.96 -8.00 -3.98
C MET A 168 3.99 -8.79 -5.27
N LYS A 169 4.05 -10.14 -5.25
CA LYS A 169 4.10 -10.99 -6.46
C LYS A 169 3.31 -10.27 -7.53
N ARG A 170 4.01 -9.52 -8.40
CA ARG A 170 3.28 -8.61 -9.28
C ARG A 170 2.45 -9.56 -10.09
N GLU A 171 1.19 -9.24 -10.31
CA GLU A 171 0.41 -9.99 -11.27
C GLU A 171 1.28 -10.22 -12.50
N THR A 172 1.75 -11.45 -12.66
CA THR A 172 2.77 -11.76 -13.65
C THR A 172 2.00 -12.11 -14.89
N MET A 173 2.14 -11.28 -15.91
CA MET A 173 1.49 -11.48 -17.18
C MET A 173 2.43 -12.24 -18.09
N GLU A 174 2.06 -13.47 -18.41
CA GLU A 174 2.74 -14.31 -19.37
C GLU A 174 1.95 -14.33 -20.69
N CYS A 175 2.58 -13.84 -21.76
CA CYS A 175 2.04 -13.92 -23.10
C CYS A 175 2.58 -15.20 -23.76
N ASN A 176 1.71 -16.05 -24.30
CA ASN A 176 2.12 -17.27 -25.00
C ASN A 176 1.34 -17.47 -26.31
N GLN A 177 1.81 -18.40 -27.16
CA GLN A 177 1.16 -18.73 -28.44
C GLN A 177 0.21 -19.93 -28.37
N SER A 178 0.20 -20.63 -27.24
CA SER A 178 -0.69 -21.77 -27.02
C SER A 178 -2.13 -21.27 -26.89
N HIS A 179 -3.05 -21.95 -27.57
CA HIS A 179 -4.49 -21.69 -27.46
C HIS A 179 -4.84 -20.25 -27.85
N SER A 180 -4.20 -19.77 -28.91
CA SER A 180 -4.35 -18.41 -29.43
C SER A 180 -5.80 -18.08 -29.77
N THR A 181 -6.23 -16.91 -29.32
CA THR A 181 -7.46 -16.23 -29.70
C THR A 181 -7.13 -14.99 -30.54
N ASP A 182 -8.15 -14.25 -30.97
CA ASP A 182 -8.01 -13.07 -31.81
C ASP A 182 -8.52 -11.79 -31.11
N SER A 183 -7.94 -10.65 -31.51
CA SER A 183 -8.24 -9.35 -30.89
C SER A 183 -9.69 -8.91 -31.11
N ALA A 184 -10.32 -9.27 -32.23
CA ALA A 184 -11.69 -8.87 -32.52
C ALA A 184 -12.67 -9.60 -31.58
N SER A 185 -12.55 -10.92 -31.47
CA SER A 185 -13.33 -11.73 -30.54
C SER A 185 -13.15 -11.25 -29.09
N CYS A 186 -11.93 -10.92 -28.67
CA CYS A 186 -11.69 -10.43 -27.31
C CYS A 186 -12.25 -9.02 -27.06
N THR A 187 -12.24 -8.15 -28.08
CA THR A 187 -12.88 -6.82 -27.98
C THR A 187 -14.39 -6.95 -27.82
N ILE A 188 -15.02 -7.87 -28.56
CA ILE A 188 -16.46 -8.15 -28.40
C ILE A 188 -16.73 -8.71 -27.01
N LEU A 189 -15.93 -9.67 -26.53
CA LEU A 189 -16.05 -10.18 -25.17
C LEU A 189 -15.96 -9.05 -24.14
N TYR A 190 -14.96 -8.16 -24.25
CA TYR A 190 -14.78 -6.99 -23.37
C TYR A 190 -16.04 -6.13 -23.28
N HIS A 191 -16.67 -5.79 -24.41
CA HIS A 191 -17.92 -5.01 -24.40
C HIS A 191 -19.12 -5.80 -23.86
N THR A 192 -19.15 -7.12 -24.05
CA THR A 192 -20.24 -7.99 -23.58
C THR A 192 -20.15 -8.25 -22.07
N LEU A 193 -18.93 -8.19 -21.48
CA LEU A 193 -18.70 -8.42 -20.05
C LEU A 193 -19.61 -7.56 -19.14
N GLY A 194 -19.87 -6.31 -19.52
CA GLY A 194 -20.73 -5.41 -18.75
C GLY A 194 -22.16 -5.94 -18.53
N GLY A 195 -22.64 -6.87 -19.38
CA GLY A 195 -23.94 -7.50 -19.24
C GLY A 195 -23.97 -8.76 -18.35
N PHE A 196 -22.83 -9.31 -17.95
CA PHE A 196 -22.77 -10.58 -17.20
C PHE A 196 -22.87 -10.42 -15.67
N GLY A 197 -22.72 -9.19 -15.14
CA GLY A 197 -22.79 -8.94 -13.69
C GLY A 197 -21.60 -9.52 -12.93
N THR A 198 -21.85 -10.44 -12.00
CA THR A 198 -20.81 -11.08 -11.17
C THR A 198 -20.37 -12.41 -11.78
N SER A 199 -19.09 -12.75 -11.65
CA SER A 199 -18.58 -14.02 -12.16
C SER A 199 -19.25 -15.24 -11.51
N PRO A 200 -19.57 -16.28 -12.30
CA PRO A 200 -20.10 -17.53 -11.78
C PRO A 200 -19.04 -18.30 -10.99
N ILE A 201 -19.44 -19.10 -10.01
CA ILE A 201 -18.50 -20.03 -9.36
C ILE A 201 -18.17 -21.21 -10.30
N ASN A 202 -19.11 -21.57 -11.18
CA ASN A 202 -18.99 -22.61 -12.20
C ASN A 202 -20.00 -22.33 -13.35
N PRO A 203 -19.63 -22.45 -14.65
CA PRO A 203 -18.27 -22.62 -15.18
C PRO A 203 -17.37 -21.44 -14.84
N ARG A 204 -16.08 -21.69 -14.56
CA ARG A 204 -15.09 -20.63 -14.30
C ARG A 204 -14.59 -19.97 -15.58
N SER A 205 -15.53 -19.57 -16.44
CA SER A 205 -15.22 -18.91 -17.70
C SER A 205 -16.40 -18.18 -18.33
N TRP A 206 -16.04 -17.22 -19.19
CA TRP A 206 -16.95 -16.58 -20.13
C TRP A 206 -16.30 -16.57 -21.51
N CYS A 207 -17.07 -16.91 -22.54
CA CYS A 207 -16.59 -17.00 -23.91
C CYS A 207 -17.51 -16.24 -24.86
N VAL A 208 -16.92 -15.51 -25.80
CA VAL A 208 -17.60 -14.93 -26.95
C VAL A 208 -16.73 -15.17 -28.19
N GLY A 209 -17.31 -15.82 -29.20
CA GLY A 209 -16.55 -16.26 -30.37
C GLY A 209 -15.43 -17.21 -29.97
N VAL A 210 -14.21 -16.94 -30.43
CA VAL A 210 -13.02 -17.72 -30.06
C VAL A 210 -12.24 -17.10 -28.89
N CYS A 211 -12.76 -16.07 -28.22
CA CYS A 211 -12.13 -15.49 -27.03
C CYS A 211 -12.86 -15.94 -25.77
N CYS A 212 -12.10 -16.50 -24.84
CA CYS A 212 -12.56 -16.94 -23.54
C CYS A 212 -11.68 -16.32 -22.46
N ILE A 213 -12.32 -15.80 -21.42
CA ILE A 213 -11.66 -15.61 -20.12
C ILE A 213 -11.93 -16.81 -19.23
N SER A 214 -10.98 -17.22 -18.40
CA SER A 214 -11.14 -18.29 -17.41
C SER A 214 -10.26 -18.06 -16.19
N TRP A 215 -10.59 -18.70 -15.06
CA TRP A 215 -9.84 -18.52 -13.82
C TRP A 215 -9.70 -19.81 -12.99
N SER A 216 -8.61 -19.89 -12.23
CA SER A 216 -8.14 -21.16 -11.63
C SER A 216 -8.83 -21.54 -10.31
N ALA A 217 -9.44 -20.60 -9.59
CA ALA A 217 -10.05 -20.83 -8.27
C ALA A 217 -11.53 -20.42 -8.23
N PRO A 218 -12.37 -20.98 -7.34
CA PRO A 218 -13.74 -20.50 -7.18
C PRO A 218 -13.75 -19.11 -6.53
N VAL A 219 -14.01 -18.06 -7.32
CA VAL A 219 -14.08 -16.67 -6.87
C VAL A 219 -15.17 -15.92 -7.64
N GLN A 220 -15.86 -15.01 -6.95
CA GLN A 220 -16.88 -14.13 -7.51
C GLN A 220 -16.33 -12.71 -7.57
N PHE A 221 -16.10 -12.19 -8.77
CA PHE A 221 -15.62 -10.83 -9.04
C PHE A 221 -16.59 -10.08 -9.95
N SER A 222 -16.51 -8.75 -9.94
CA SER A 222 -17.36 -7.90 -10.78
C SER A 222 -16.95 -7.95 -12.26
N ALA A 223 -17.92 -7.71 -13.15
CA ALA A 223 -17.65 -7.55 -14.59
C ALA A 223 -16.61 -6.46 -14.88
N GLY A 224 -16.64 -5.33 -14.16
CA GLY A 224 -15.67 -4.25 -14.32
C GLY A 224 -14.24 -4.70 -14.03
N TRP A 225 -14.05 -5.46 -12.95
CA TRP A 225 -12.74 -6.02 -12.63
C TRP A 225 -12.25 -6.99 -13.72
N ALA A 226 -13.14 -7.84 -14.25
CA ALA A 226 -12.80 -8.75 -15.34
C ALA A 226 -12.47 -8.01 -16.65
N GLN A 227 -13.16 -6.91 -16.92
CA GLN A 227 -12.90 -6.04 -18.06
C GLN A 227 -11.49 -5.44 -17.99
N ASP A 228 -11.06 -4.97 -16.82
CA ASP A 228 -9.72 -4.40 -16.64
C ASP A 228 -8.61 -5.43 -16.90
N LYS A 229 -8.78 -6.67 -16.43
CA LYS A 229 -7.85 -7.77 -16.68
C LYS A 229 -7.83 -8.18 -18.16
N LEU A 230 -9.00 -8.33 -18.77
CA LEU A 230 -9.13 -8.66 -20.19
C LEU A 230 -8.51 -7.57 -21.07
N LYS A 231 -8.75 -6.29 -20.78
CA LYS A 231 -8.17 -5.15 -21.51
C LYS A 231 -6.64 -5.18 -21.46
N SER A 232 -6.08 -5.46 -20.29
CA SER A 232 -4.63 -5.57 -20.11
C SER A 232 -4.03 -6.68 -20.98
N CYS A 233 -4.70 -7.82 -21.08
CA CYS A 233 -4.30 -8.90 -21.99
C CYS A 233 -4.45 -8.53 -23.47
N ILE A 234 -5.55 -7.87 -23.85
CA ILE A 234 -5.78 -7.38 -25.22
C ILE A 234 -4.67 -6.42 -25.65
N ASP A 235 -4.23 -5.53 -24.77
CA ASP A 235 -3.22 -4.53 -25.13
C ASP A 235 -1.81 -5.12 -25.23
N ARG A 236 -1.49 -6.13 -24.41
CA ARG A 236 -0.11 -6.59 -24.21
C ARG A 236 0.21 -7.95 -24.82
N CYS A 237 -0.75 -8.87 -24.87
CA CYS A 237 -0.49 -10.26 -25.23
C CYS A 237 -1.27 -10.76 -26.44
N ILE A 238 -2.52 -10.31 -26.64
CA ILE A 238 -3.34 -10.83 -27.75
C ILE A 238 -2.75 -10.47 -29.13
N PRO A 239 -2.32 -9.23 -29.42
CA PRO A 239 -1.69 -8.91 -30.70
C PRO A 239 -0.36 -9.65 -30.96
N PRO A 240 0.59 -9.73 -30.01
CA PRO A 240 1.88 -10.37 -30.30
C PRO A 240 1.86 -11.90 -30.20
N THR A 241 1.05 -12.48 -29.31
CA THR A 241 1.12 -13.93 -29.05
C THR A 241 -0.22 -14.64 -29.12
N GLY A 242 -1.34 -13.94 -28.98
CA GLY A 242 -2.68 -14.53 -29.10
C GLY A 242 -3.23 -15.13 -27.81
N SER A 243 -2.48 -15.20 -26.71
CA SER A 243 -3.01 -15.65 -25.41
C SER A 243 -2.28 -15.00 -24.25
N CYS A 244 -2.92 -14.99 -23.08
CA CYS A 244 -2.47 -14.28 -21.89
C CYS A 244 -2.78 -15.10 -20.63
N GLN A 245 -1.83 -15.19 -19.70
CA GLN A 245 -2.06 -15.68 -18.35
C GLN A 245 -1.56 -14.62 -17.36
N ILE A 246 -2.45 -14.15 -16.49
CA ILE A 246 -2.12 -13.30 -15.36
C ILE A 246 -2.09 -14.19 -14.12
N ARG A 247 -0.93 -14.38 -13.51
CA ARG A 247 -0.77 -15.19 -12.29
C ARG A 247 -0.85 -14.34 -11.04
N ASP A 248 -1.07 -14.99 -9.90
CA ASP A 248 -1.07 -14.38 -8.57
C ASP A 248 -2.03 -13.17 -8.45
N THR A 249 -3.11 -13.20 -9.23
CA THR A 249 -4.17 -12.20 -9.20
C THR A 249 -5.00 -12.34 -7.92
N VAL A 250 -5.39 -11.22 -7.33
CA VAL A 250 -6.12 -11.17 -6.05
C VAL A 250 -7.46 -10.47 -6.22
N TYR A 251 -8.52 -11.09 -5.71
CA TYR A 251 -9.83 -10.46 -5.52
C TYR A 251 -10.37 -10.82 -4.14
N GLY A 252 -10.65 -9.81 -3.31
CA GLY A 252 -10.90 -10.01 -1.88
C GLY A 252 -9.70 -10.67 -1.22
N SER A 253 -9.89 -11.84 -0.61
CA SER A 253 -8.83 -12.66 0.01
C SER A 253 -8.38 -13.85 -0.85
N THR A 254 -8.88 -13.99 -2.08
CA THR A 254 -8.61 -15.18 -2.93
C THR A 254 -7.53 -14.89 -3.96
N HIS A 255 -6.51 -15.75 -4.00
CA HIS A 255 -5.47 -15.75 -5.03
C HIS A 255 -5.81 -16.74 -6.15
N PHE A 256 -5.68 -16.32 -7.41
CA PHE A 256 -5.94 -17.17 -8.57
C PHE A 256 -5.18 -16.69 -9.81
N SER A 257 -5.17 -17.51 -10.85
CA SER A 257 -4.74 -17.11 -12.19
C SER A 257 -5.94 -16.73 -13.05
N PHE A 258 -5.78 -15.72 -13.89
CA PHE A 258 -6.75 -15.25 -14.88
C PHE A 258 -6.17 -15.45 -16.29
N CYS A 259 -6.88 -16.15 -17.16
CA CYS A 259 -6.39 -16.53 -18.48
C CYS A 259 -7.30 -16.00 -19.57
N VAL A 260 -6.71 -15.55 -20.68
CA VAL A 260 -7.40 -15.17 -21.92
C VAL A 260 -6.86 -16.04 -23.05
N SER A 261 -7.72 -16.83 -23.67
CA SER A 261 -7.35 -17.81 -24.71
C SER A 261 -8.56 -18.22 -25.54
N ASN A 262 -8.40 -19.18 -26.45
CA ASN A 262 -9.53 -19.81 -27.15
C ASN A 262 -10.20 -20.96 -26.38
N ARG A 263 -9.90 -21.11 -25.07
CA ARG A 263 -10.46 -22.16 -24.21
C ARG A 263 -11.09 -21.57 -22.96
N GLY A 264 -12.30 -22.03 -22.63
CA GLY A 264 -12.97 -21.75 -21.35
C GLY A 264 -12.32 -22.45 -20.15
N SER A 265 -11.29 -23.27 -20.37
CA SER A 265 -10.50 -23.94 -19.34
C SER A 265 -9.02 -23.53 -19.39
N GLY A 266 -8.71 -22.34 -19.91
CA GLY A 266 -7.32 -21.88 -20.10
C GLY A 266 -6.51 -21.77 -18.80
N CYS A 267 -7.18 -21.66 -17.66
CA CYS A 267 -6.60 -21.55 -16.32
C CYS A 267 -6.84 -22.79 -15.43
N SER A 268 -7.42 -23.86 -15.98
CA SER A 268 -7.72 -25.11 -15.27
C SER A 268 -6.63 -26.14 -15.41
#